data_AF-A0A0G1UYZ2-F1
#
_entry.id   AF-A0A0G1UYZ2-F1
#
_cell.length_a   1.000
_cell.length_b   1.000
_cell.length_c   1.000
_cell.angle_alpha   90.00
_cell.angle_beta   90.00
_cell.angle_gamma   90.00
#
_symmetry.space_group_name_H-M   'P 1'
#
loop_
_entity.id
_entity.type
_entity.pdbx_description
1 polymer ?
#
loop_
_entity_poly.entity_id
_entity_poly.type
_entity_poly.pdbx_seq_one_letter_code
_entity_poly.pdbx_strand_id
1 'polypeptide(L)'
;MVFKPGEIELKLTMIWREKKLYRAVNYSNKPKAYILIEFPYPSGERLHVGHARSYSCLDAVARKKRMQGFNVLFPFGWDAFGLPAENYAVKTGIHPAITTAENIKNSKAQAIAWGLSFDWSREVNTTDPDYYRWTQWIFVQLFKRGLAYKDVIMVNWCPSCRINFGFVRCGLPGGYKTAAGELDREEGRN
;
A
#
# COMPACT_ATOMS: atom_id res chain seq x y z
N MET A 1 -4.52 13.95 40.35
CA MET A 1 -5.34 13.50 39.20
C MET A 1 -4.42 12.75 38.25
N VAL A 2 -4.78 11.54 37.80
CA VAL A 2 -3.94 10.74 36.88
C VAL A 2 -4.52 10.83 35.47
N PHE A 3 -3.70 11.26 34.50
CA PHE A 3 -4.09 11.31 33.09
C PHE A 3 -4.21 9.89 32.52
N LYS A 4 -5.37 9.58 31.93
CA LYS A 4 -5.66 8.28 31.30
C LYS A 4 -5.88 8.45 29.79
N PRO A 5 -4.83 8.28 28.96
CA PRO A 5 -4.92 8.56 27.52
C PRO A 5 -5.94 7.67 26.81
N GLY A 6 -6.01 6.37 27.14
CA GLY A 6 -6.89 5.43 26.42
C GLY A 6 -8.39 5.78 26.46
N GLU A 7 -8.88 6.33 27.58
CA GLU A 7 -10.28 6.77 27.70
C GLU A 7 -10.56 8.00 26.79
N ILE A 8 -9.59 8.90 26.68
CA ILE A 8 -9.70 10.14 25.90
C ILE A 8 -9.52 9.87 24.41
N GLU A 9 -8.50 9.09 24.04
CA GLU A 9 -8.17 8.75 22.65
C GLU A 9 -9.31 8.00 21.97
N LEU A 10 -9.90 7.02 22.65
CA LEU A 10 -11.03 6.25 22.12
C LEU A 10 -12.24 7.15 21.88
N LYS A 11 -12.59 7.97 22.88
CA LYS A 11 -13.72 8.90 22.81
C LYS A 11 -13.55 9.90 21.66
N LEU A 12 -12.38 10.52 21.53
CA LEU A 12 -12.12 11.50 20.47
C LEU A 12 -12.15 10.85 19.07
N THR A 13 -11.53 9.68 18.93
CA THR A 13 -11.49 8.95 17.66
C THR A 13 -12.90 8.58 17.20
N MET A 14 -13.78 8.15 18.10
CA MET A 14 -15.20 7.88 17.80
C MET A 14 -15.91 9.14 17.29
N ILE A 15 -15.80 10.26 18.02
CA ILE A 15 -16.42 11.54 17.65
C ILE A 15 -15.96 11.98 16.25
N TRP A 16 -14.66 11.88 15.96
CA TRP A 16 -14.11 12.31 14.67
C TRP A 16 -14.64 11.47 13.51
N ARG A 17 -14.82 10.16 13.71
CA ARG A 17 -15.35 9.22 12.71
C ARG A 17 -16.84 9.44 12.47
N GLU A 18 -17.62 9.55 13.55
CA GLU A 18 -19.06 9.82 13.47
C GLU A 18 -19.35 11.14 12.73
N LYS A 19 -18.61 12.20 13.09
CA LYS A 19 -18.72 13.50 12.44
C LYS A 19 -18.04 13.59 11.07
N LYS A 20 -17.33 12.53 10.63
CA LYS A 20 -16.60 12.46 9.36
C LYS A 20 -15.67 13.67 9.15
N LEU A 21 -15.02 14.15 10.21
CA LEU A 21 -14.29 15.44 10.22
C LEU A 21 -13.17 15.55 9.18
N TYR A 22 -12.61 14.42 8.78
CA TYR A 22 -11.46 14.37 7.88
C TYR A 22 -11.82 14.12 6.41
N ARG A 23 -13.12 13.99 6.11
CA ARG A 23 -13.61 13.76 4.75
C ARG A 23 -13.41 15.00 3.88
N ALA A 24 -12.72 14.84 2.76
CA ALA A 24 -12.61 15.90 1.75
C ALA A 24 -13.93 16.04 0.98
N VAL A 25 -14.35 17.28 0.73
CA VAL A 25 -15.60 17.60 0.02
C VAL A 25 -15.31 17.86 -1.45
N ASN A 26 -15.98 17.15 -2.36
CA ASN A 26 -15.87 17.40 -3.79
C ASN A 26 -16.47 18.77 -4.13
N TYR A 27 -15.87 19.49 -5.08
CA TYR A 27 -16.34 20.80 -5.55
C TYR A 27 -16.49 21.87 -4.45
N SER A 28 -15.69 21.78 -3.38
CA SER A 28 -15.65 22.82 -2.34
C SER A 28 -15.09 24.14 -2.87
N ASN A 29 -15.66 25.27 -2.43
CA ASN A 29 -15.14 26.62 -2.68
C ASN A 29 -13.89 26.97 -1.84
N LYS A 30 -13.51 26.10 -0.90
CA LYS A 30 -12.29 26.26 -0.09
C LYS A 30 -11.04 25.96 -0.91
N PRO A 31 -9.89 26.58 -0.59
CA PRO A 31 -8.63 26.23 -1.22
C PRO A 31 -8.29 24.75 -0.98
N LYS A 32 -7.78 24.06 -2.00
CA LYS A 32 -7.50 22.62 -1.96
C LYS A 32 -6.11 22.35 -1.41
N ALA A 33 -5.96 21.30 -0.61
CA ALA A 33 -4.67 20.71 -0.30
C ALA A 33 -4.75 19.20 -0.47
N TYR A 34 -3.83 18.63 -1.27
CA TYR A 34 -3.66 17.19 -1.37
C TYR A 34 -2.36 16.84 -0.65
N ILE A 35 -2.50 16.13 0.46
CA ILE A 35 -1.37 15.57 1.20
C ILE A 35 -1.42 14.07 0.97
N LEU A 36 -0.31 13.51 0.51
CA LEU A 36 -0.21 12.10 0.17
C LEU A 36 0.91 11.47 0.98
N ILE A 37 0.68 10.25 1.42
CA ILE A 37 1.68 9.41 2.04
C ILE A 37 1.74 8.08 1.31
N GLU A 38 2.94 7.53 1.20
CA GLU A 38 3.13 6.17 0.70
C GLU A 38 2.35 5.21 1.59
N PHE A 39 1.38 4.54 0.97
CA PHE A 39 0.48 3.63 1.65
C PHE A 39 1.15 2.25 1.79
N PRO A 40 0.92 1.52 2.89
CA PRO A 40 1.78 0.42 3.29
C PRO A 40 1.49 -0.86 2.51
N TYR A 41 2.50 -1.72 2.44
CA TYR A 41 2.31 -3.13 2.12
C TYR A 41 1.65 -3.86 3.31
N PRO A 42 0.53 -4.59 3.13
CA PRO A 42 -0.07 -5.43 4.15
C PRO A 42 0.68 -6.78 4.29
N SER A 43 2.00 -6.74 4.22
CA SER A 43 2.89 -7.92 4.25
C SER A 43 3.37 -8.31 5.64
N GLY A 44 2.92 -7.58 6.67
CA GLY A 44 3.07 -7.94 8.07
C GLY A 44 1.73 -7.83 8.79
N GLU A 45 1.63 -8.44 9.96
CA GLU A 45 0.38 -8.46 10.74
C GLU A 45 -0.11 -7.06 11.12
N ARG A 46 0.82 -6.12 11.32
CA ARG A 46 0.57 -4.75 11.83
C ARG A 46 1.59 -3.75 11.31
N LEU A 47 1.25 -2.47 11.42
CA LEU A 47 2.15 -1.35 11.15
C LEU A 47 3.21 -1.25 12.26
N HIS A 48 4.48 -1.14 11.86
CA HIS A 48 5.60 -0.82 12.77
C HIS A 48 5.76 0.69 13.03
N VAL A 49 6.61 1.04 14.01
CA VAL A 49 6.90 2.43 14.42
C VAL A 49 7.45 3.34 13.29
N GLY A 50 8.12 2.77 12.30
CA GLY A 50 8.52 3.50 11.10
C GLY A 50 7.33 4.12 10.33
N HIS A 51 6.20 3.42 10.25
CA HIS A 51 4.98 3.99 9.67
C HIS A 51 4.45 5.13 10.54
N ALA A 52 4.37 4.93 11.86
CA ALA A 52 3.90 5.95 12.79
C ALA A 52 4.69 7.27 12.66
N ARG A 53 6.02 7.18 12.46
CA ARG A 53 6.87 8.36 12.20
C ARG A 53 6.40 9.14 10.97
N SER A 54 6.39 8.52 9.80
CA SER A 54 6.04 9.22 8.55
C SER A 54 4.59 9.71 8.57
N TYR A 55 3.69 8.92 9.16
CA TYR A 55 2.25 9.17 9.15
C TYR A 55 1.91 10.35 10.04
N SER A 56 2.47 10.39 11.26
CA SER A 56 2.25 11.51 12.19
C SER A 56 2.82 12.84 11.68
N CYS A 57 3.96 12.84 10.99
CA CYS A 57 4.52 14.04 10.39
C CYS A 57 3.58 14.67 9.36
N LEU A 58 3.06 13.87 8.42
CA LEU A 58 2.12 14.38 7.41
C LEU A 58 0.74 14.66 7.99
N ASP A 59 0.32 13.93 9.03
CA ASP A 59 -0.91 14.20 9.77
C ASP A 59 -0.93 15.60 10.39
N ALA A 60 0.20 16.02 10.99
CA ALA A 60 0.36 17.36 11.54
C ALA A 60 0.18 18.44 10.45
N VAL A 61 0.75 18.22 9.25
CA VAL A 61 0.58 19.12 8.11
C VAL A 61 -0.88 19.15 7.65
N ALA A 62 -1.55 18.00 7.58
CA ALA A 62 -2.94 17.90 7.19
C ALA A 62 -3.88 18.63 8.17
N ARG A 63 -3.67 18.45 9.46
CA ARG A 63 -4.42 19.17 10.51
C ARG A 63 -4.18 20.67 10.43
N LYS A 64 -2.93 21.11 10.29
CA LYS A 64 -2.59 22.53 10.11
C LYS A 64 -3.32 23.13 8.90
N LYS A 65 -3.30 22.45 7.75
CA LYS A 65 -4.01 22.93 6.55
C LYS A 65 -5.52 23.02 6.74
N ARG A 66 -6.14 22.05 7.43
CA ARG A 66 -7.58 22.12 7.78
C ARG A 66 -7.88 23.33 8.68
N MET A 67 -7.04 23.58 9.69
CA MET A 67 -7.17 24.75 10.57
C MET A 67 -6.98 26.08 9.84
N GLN A 68 -6.19 26.10 8.76
CA GLN A 68 -6.02 27.24 7.85
C GLN A 68 -7.20 27.40 6.86
N GLY A 69 -8.27 26.60 6.99
CA GLY A 69 -9.47 26.71 6.15
C GLY A 69 -9.42 25.94 4.82
N PHE A 70 -8.40 25.12 4.59
CA PHE A 70 -8.31 24.32 3.36
C PHE A 70 -9.28 23.12 3.38
N ASN A 71 -9.75 22.74 2.19
CA ASN A 71 -10.35 21.44 1.93
C ASN A 71 -9.23 20.43 1.66
N VAL A 72 -8.92 19.62 2.67
CA VAL A 72 -7.75 18.73 2.67
C VAL A 72 -8.15 17.31 2.28
N LEU A 73 -7.59 16.80 1.19
CA LEU A 73 -7.56 15.39 0.86
C LEU A 73 -6.29 14.78 1.44
N PHE A 74 -6.45 13.92 2.45
CA PHE A 74 -5.40 13.09 3.01
C PHE A 74 -5.87 11.64 3.00
N PRO A 75 -5.74 10.94 1.86
CA PRO A 75 -6.29 9.60 1.67
C PRO A 75 -5.33 8.54 2.22
N PHE A 76 -5.81 7.31 2.25
CA PHE A 76 -5.00 6.15 2.62
C PHE A 76 -5.38 4.94 1.75
N GLY A 77 -4.58 3.90 1.77
CA GLY A 77 -4.85 2.68 1.01
C GLY A 77 -3.94 1.53 1.39
N TRP A 78 -3.95 0.48 0.59
CA TRP A 78 -3.17 -0.75 0.80
C TRP A 78 -2.50 -1.18 -0.48
N ASP A 79 -1.16 -1.27 -0.47
CA ASP A 79 -0.39 -1.79 -1.58
C ASP A 79 -0.26 -3.31 -1.44
N ALA A 80 -1.32 -3.99 -1.84
CA ALA A 80 -1.64 -5.35 -1.46
C ALA A 80 -1.19 -6.42 -2.47
N PHE A 81 -0.69 -6.03 -3.63
CA PHE A 81 -0.14 -6.95 -4.63
C PHE A 81 1.37 -7.20 -4.45
N GLY A 82 1.86 -8.24 -5.13
CA GLY A 82 3.28 -8.48 -5.31
C GLY A 82 3.94 -9.32 -4.21
N LEU A 83 5.27 -9.41 -4.35
CA LEU A 83 6.10 -10.36 -3.61
C LEU A 83 6.02 -10.24 -2.08
N PRO A 84 5.86 -9.06 -1.46
CA PRO A 84 5.70 -8.99 -0.01
C PRO A 84 4.49 -9.80 0.51
N ALA A 85 3.34 -9.72 -0.16
CA ALA A 85 2.14 -10.46 0.21
C ALA A 85 2.30 -11.97 -0.06
N GLU A 86 2.89 -12.33 -1.20
CA GLU A 86 3.16 -13.73 -1.56
C GLU A 86 4.15 -14.40 -0.60
N ASN A 87 5.25 -13.71 -0.24
CA ASN A 87 6.23 -14.24 0.70
C ASN A 87 5.64 -14.45 2.10
N TYR A 88 4.76 -13.54 2.53
CA TYR A 88 4.06 -13.69 3.80
C TYR A 88 3.11 -14.90 3.79
N ALA A 89 2.39 -15.11 2.67
CA ALA A 89 1.56 -16.28 2.47
C ALA A 89 2.36 -17.60 2.47
N VAL A 90 3.51 -17.64 1.79
CA VAL A 90 4.41 -18.81 1.80
C VAL A 90 4.90 -19.12 3.22
N LYS A 91 5.29 -18.10 3.99
CA LYS A 91 5.76 -18.27 5.38
C LYS A 91 4.67 -18.80 6.32
N THR A 92 3.43 -18.39 6.12
CA THR A 92 2.30 -18.73 7.00
C THR A 92 1.53 -19.97 6.54
N GLY A 93 1.70 -20.39 5.28
CA GLY A 93 0.94 -21.49 4.68
C GLY A 93 -0.52 -21.14 4.36
N ILE A 94 -0.90 -19.86 4.44
CA ILE A 94 -2.27 -19.38 4.24
C ILE A 94 -2.36 -18.64 2.91
N HIS A 95 -3.46 -18.83 2.17
CA HIS A 95 -3.68 -18.19 0.87
C HIS A 95 -3.54 -16.64 0.95
N PRO A 96 -2.80 -15.98 0.03
CA PRO A 96 -2.50 -14.54 0.10
C PRO A 96 -3.72 -13.64 0.26
N ALA A 97 -4.85 -13.97 -0.38
CA ALA A 97 -6.08 -13.19 -0.27
C ALA A 97 -6.61 -13.12 1.17
N ILE A 98 -6.46 -14.20 1.94
CA ILE A 98 -6.93 -14.30 3.32
C ILE A 98 -6.00 -13.51 4.23
N THR A 99 -4.69 -13.75 4.14
CA THR A 99 -3.69 -13.06 4.97
C THR A 99 -3.69 -11.56 4.71
N THR A 100 -3.78 -11.15 3.44
CA THR A 100 -3.81 -9.73 3.07
C THR A 100 -5.05 -9.03 3.64
N ALA A 101 -6.24 -9.64 3.54
CA ALA A 101 -7.45 -9.06 4.10
C ALA A 101 -7.37 -8.89 5.63
N GLU A 102 -6.85 -9.90 6.33
CA GLU A 102 -6.69 -9.84 7.79
C GLU A 102 -5.62 -8.81 8.21
N ASN A 103 -4.49 -8.75 7.52
CA ASN A 103 -3.43 -7.77 7.76
C ASN A 103 -3.91 -6.34 7.53
N ILE A 104 -4.71 -6.12 6.48
CA ILE A 104 -5.36 -4.83 6.20
C ILE A 104 -6.29 -4.44 7.35
N LYS A 105 -7.16 -5.36 7.79
CA LYS A 105 -8.10 -5.13 8.89
C LYS A 105 -7.36 -4.73 10.18
N ASN A 106 -6.31 -5.46 10.54
CA ASN A 106 -5.51 -5.20 11.73
C ASN A 106 -4.74 -3.87 11.64
N SER A 107 -4.08 -3.62 10.51
CA SER A 107 -3.34 -2.38 10.26
C SER A 107 -4.26 -1.16 10.23
N LYS A 108 -5.47 -1.30 9.68
CA LYS A 108 -6.49 -0.25 9.68
C LYS A 108 -6.97 0.07 11.10
N ALA A 109 -7.27 -0.95 11.90
CA ALA A 109 -7.66 -0.76 13.29
C ALA A 109 -6.57 -0.02 14.08
N GLN A 110 -5.30 -0.38 13.86
CA GLN A 110 -4.15 0.28 14.46
C GLN A 110 -4.01 1.75 14.01
N ALA A 111 -4.11 2.04 12.70
CA ALA A 111 -4.03 3.40 12.17
C ALA A 111 -5.17 4.30 12.69
N ILE A 112 -6.37 3.73 12.86
CA ILE A 112 -7.51 4.41 13.48
C ILE A 112 -7.22 4.68 14.96
N ALA A 113 -6.67 3.71 15.70
CA ALA A 113 -6.31 3.88 17.10
C ALA A 113 -5.23 4.95 17.31
N TRP A 114 -4.32 5.13 16.36
CA TRP A 114 -3.35 6.23 16.36
C TRP A 114 -3.98 7.62 16.12
N GLY A 115 -5.28 7.70 15.82
CA GLY A 115 -5.97 8.96 15.63
C GLY A 115 -5.57 9.72 14.37
N LEU A 116 -5.03 9.03 13.36
CA LEU A 116 -4.60 9.65 12.10
C LEU A 116 -5.80 10.23 11.33
N SER A 117 -5.62 11.41 10.75
CA SER A 117 -6.66 12.20 10.10
C SER A 117 -6.89 11.83 8.63
N PHE A 118 -6.87 10.53 8.34
CA PHE A 118 -7.14 10.04 6.99
C PHE A 118 -8.62 10.16 6.61
N ASP A 119 -8.85 10.37 5.32
CA ASP A 119 -10.16 10.22 4.71
C ASP A 119 -10.42 8.77 4.31
N TRP A 120 -10.91 7.98 5.26
CA TRP A 120 -11.26 6.57 5.06
C TRP A 120 -12.39 6.34 4.04
N SER A 121 -13.11 7.39 3.60
CA SER A 121 -14.12 7.24 2.54
C SER A 121 -13.51 7.09 1.15
N ARG A 122 -12.20 7.32 1.02
CA ARG A 122 -11.41 7.20 -0.21
C ARG A 122 -10.28 6.18 -0.05
N GLU A 123 -10.51 5.19 0.80
CA GLU A 123 -9.61 4.05 0.95
C GLU A 123 -9.55 3.25 -0.35
N VAL A 124 -8.35 2.85 -0.75
CA VAL A 124 -8.12 2.00 -1.93
C VAL A 124 -7.35 0.75 -1.55
N ASN A 125 -7.60 -0.35 -2.25
CA ASN A 125 -6.83 -1.57 -2.13
C ASN A 125 -6.41 -2.01 -3.55
N THR A 126 -5.11 -2.18 -3.79
CA THR A 126 -4.62 -2.50 -5.13
C THR A 126 -5.07 -3.87 -5.64
N THR A 127 -5.49 -4.79 -4.75
CA THR A 127 -6.03 -6.11 -5.13
C THR A 127 -7.53 -6.12 -5.44
N ASP A 128 -8.24 -5.00 -5.25
CA ASP A 128 -9.66 -4.90 -5.57
C ASP A 128 -9.87 -4.91 -7.11
N PRO A 129 -10.75 -5.75 -7.67
CA PRO A 129 -11.13 -5.70 -9.08
C PRO A 129 -11.54 -4.32 -9.58
N ASP A 130 -12.22 -3.52 -8.76
CA ASP A 130 -12.62 -2.17 -9.13
C ASP A 130 -11.42 -1.20 -9.21
N TYR A 131 -10.31 -1.54 -8.55
CA TYR A 131 -9.05 -0.82 -8.66
C TYR A 131 -8.21 -1.35 -9.83
N TYR A 132 -7.84 -2.63 -9.83
CA TYR A 132 -6.85 -3.14 -10.78
C TYR A 132 -7.37 -3.22 -12.23
N ARG A 133 -8.69 -3.17 -12.46
CA ARG A 133 -9.24 -2.98 -13.81
C ARG A 133 -8.65 -1.75 -14.50
N TRP A 134 -8.35 -0.69 -13.74
CA TRP A 134 -7.72 0.51 -14.27
C TRP A 134 -6.23 0.29 -14.52
N THR A 135 -5.54 -0.48 -13.68
CA THR A 135 -4.16 -0.91 -13.94
C THR A 135 -4.07 -1.70 -15.25
N GLN A 136 -4.96 -2.66 -15.47
CA GLN A 136 -5.04 -3.42 -16.72
C GLN A 136 -5.38 -2.50 -17.91
N TRP A 137 -6.32 -1.58 -17.74
CA TRP A 137 -6.68 -0.63 -18.78
C TRP A 137 -5.50 0.27 -19.18
N ILE A 138 -4.75 0.81 -18.20
CA ILE A 138 -3.55 1.61 -18.44
C ILE A 138 -2.53 0.81 -19.24
N PHE A 139 -2.26 -0.45 -18.85
CA PHE A 139 -1.36 -1.33 -19.59
C PHE A 139 -1.79 -1.49 -21.05
N VAL A 140 -3.08 -1.73 -21.30
CA VAL A 140 -3.62 -1.84 -22.68
C VAL A 140 -3.43 -0.53 -23.46
N GLN A 141 -3.59 0.64 -22.84
CA GLN A 141 -3.32 1.92 -23.51
C GLN A 141 -1.84 2.10 -23.84
N LEU A 142 -0.94 1.71 -22.94
CA LEU A 142 0.51 1.76 -23.19
C LEU A 142 0.90 0.80 -24.32
N PHE A 143 0.33 -0.42 -24.32
CA PHE A 143 0.55 -1.41 -25.38
C PHE A 143 0.10 -0.91 -26.75
N LYS A 144 -1.11 -0.36 -26.84
CA LYS A 144 -1.64 0.22 -28.10
C LYS A 144 -0.81 1.38 -28.64
N ARG A 145 -0.10 2.11 -27.78
CA ARG A 145 0.80 3.21 -28.15
C ARG A 145 2.24 2.76 -28.46
N GLY A 146 2.51 1.46 -28.44
CA GLY A 146 3.86 0.91 -28.63
C GLY A 146 4.81 1.18 -27.45
N LEU A 147 4.30 1.62 -26.30
CA LEU A 147 5.08 1.88 -25.08
C LEU A 147 5.25 0.63 -24.20
N ALA A 148 4.49 -0.42 -24.49
CA ALA A 148 4.69 -1.75 -23.95
C ALA A 148 4.67 -2.73 -25.12
N TYR A 149 5.68 -3.58 -25.22
CA TYR A 149 5.80 -4.60 -26.26
C TYR A 149 6.52 -5.82 -25.69
N LYS A 150 6.41 -6.95 -26.40
CA LYS A 150 7.13 -8.17 -26.06
C LYS A 150 8.47 -8.16 -26.77
N ASP A 151 9.53 -8.42 -26.02
CA ASP A 151 10.89 -8.56 -26.54
C ASP A 151 11.67 -9.58 -25.72
N VAL A 152 12.78 -10.07 -26.26
CA VAL A 152 13.73 -10.93 -25.55
C VAL A 152 14.78 -10.03 -24.92
N ILE A 153 14.71 -9.91 -23.59
CA ILE A 153 15.64 -9.11 -22.80
C ILE A 153 16.36 -9.97 -21.78
N MET A 154 17.54 -9.51 -21.36
CA MET A 154 18.20 -10.07 -20.17
C MET A 154 17.39 -9.72 -18.92
N VAL A 155 17.15 -10.74 -18.10
CA VAL A 155 16.48 -10.62 -16.81
C VAL A 155 17.41 -11.07 -15.68
N ASN A 156 17.17 -10.52 -14.50
CA ASN A 156 17.85 -10.96 -13.30
C ASN A 156 17.06 -12.13 -12.71
N TRP A 157 17.61 -13.34 -12.80
CA TRP A 157 16.96 -14.54 -12.28
C TRP A 157 17.48 -14.89 -10.89
N CYS A 158 16.56 -15.23 -9.98
CA CYS A 158 16.88 -15.78 -8.68
C CYS A 158 16.53 -17.28 -8.62
N PRO A 159 17.53 -18.18 -8.57
CA PRO A 159 17.29 -19.62 -8.53
C PRO A 159 16.48 -20.07 -7.30
N SER A 160 16.71 -19.44 -6.14
CA SER A 160 16.02 -19.80 -4.89
C SER A 160 14.55 -19.37 -4.90
N CYS A 161 14.27 -18.15 -5.37
CA CYS A 161 12.90 -17.62 -5.42
C CYS A 161 12.12 -18.08 -6.66
N ARG A 162 12.82 -18.59 -7.69
CA ARG A 162 12.25 -18.99 -9.00
C ARG A 162 11.43 -17.89 -9.67
N ILE A 163 11.91 -16.65 -9.58
CA ILE A 163 11.29 -15.46 -10.18
C ILE A 163 12.34 -14.52 -10.76
N ASN A 164 11.89 -13.68 -11.70
CA ASN A 164 12.66 -12.58 -12.27
C ASN A 164 12.55 -11.33 -11.39
N PHE A 165 13.62 -10.54 -11.36
CA PHE A 165 13.68 -9.25 -10.67
C PHE A 165 14.02 -8.10 -11.61
N GLY A 166 13.41 -6.94 -11.36
CA GLY A 166 13.87 -5.68 -11.94
C GLY A 166 15.25 -5.28 -11.41
N PHE A 167 15.99 -4.50 -12.20
CA PHE A 167 17.36 -4.05 -11.89
C PHE A 167 17.52 -3.42 -10.50
N VAL A 168 16.51 -2.69 -10.03
CA VAL A 168 16.54 -2.00 -8.72
C VAL A 168 16.68 -2.96 -7.53
N ARG A 169 16.36 -4.24 -7.71
CA ARG A 169 16.47 -5.27 -6.66
C ARG A 169 17.77 -6.09 -6.74
N CYS A 170 18.62 -5.85 -7.74
CA CYS A 170 19.95 -6.46 -7.84
C CYS A 170 20.92 -5.74 -6.89
N GLY A 171 21.13 -6.33 -5.72
CA GLY A 171 22.03 -5.81 -4.69
C GLY A 171 21.87 -6.48 -3.33
N LEU A 172 20.87 -7.35 -3.16
CA LEU A 172 20.70 -8.14 -1.93
C LEU A 172 21.64 -9.37 -1.94
N PRO A 173 22.12 -9.84 -0.78
CA PRO A 173 23.02 -10.99 -0.71
C PRO A 173 22.35 -12.26 -1.23
N GLY A 174 23.00 -12.94 -2.18
CA GLY A 174 22.50 -14.15 -2.84
C GLY A 174 22.65 -14.03 -4.35
N GLY A 175 23.75 -14.58 -4.90
CA GLY A 175 24.19 -14.36 -6.28
C GLY A 175 23.08 -14.46 -7.33
N TYR A 176 22.93 -13.41 -8.13
CA TYR A 176 22.03 -13.38 -9.27
C TYR A 176 22.80 -13.75 -10.53
N LYS A 177 22.22 -14.60 -11.37
CA LYS A 177 22.70 -14.81 -12.74
C LYS A 177 21.87 -13.93 -13.66
N THR A 178 22.52 -13.16 -14.53
CA THR A 178 21.88 -12.56 -15.69
C THR A 178 21.54 -13.68 -16.66
N ALA A 179 20.26 -13.86 -16.98
CA ALA A 179 19.80 -14.83 -17.97
C ALA A 179 19.11 -14.09 -19.11
N ALA A 180 19.49 -14.37 -20.36
CA ALA A 180 18.79 -13.94 -21.56
C ALA A 180 18.24 -15.19 -22.26
N GLY A 181 16.97 -15.17 -22.65
CA GLY A 181 16.36 -16.27 -23.42
C GLY A 181 15.70 -17.35 -22.57
N GLU A 182 14.89 -18.18 -23.26
CA GLU A 182 14.00 -19.21 -22.72
C GLU A 182 14.66 -19.96 -21.56
N LEU A 183 14.08 -19.81 -20.35
CA LEU A 183 14.38 -20.70 -19.23
C LEU A 183 14.18 -22.11 -19.76
N ASP A 184 15.26 -22.89 -19.84
CA ASP A 184 15.23 -24.30 -20.17
C ASP A 184 14.01 -24.92 -19.49
N ARG A 185 13.09 -25.45 -20.29
CA ARG A 185 12.12 -26.42 -19.79
C ARG A 185 12.98 -27.49 -19.15
N GLU A 186 12.99 -27.55 -17.81
CA GLU A 186 13.60 -28.66 -17.09
C GLU A 186 12.97 -29.95 -17.62
N GLU A 187 13.66 -30.59 -18.56
CA GLU A 187 13.58 -32.01 -18.82
C GLU A 187 14.07 -32.70 -17.54
N GLY A 188 13.11 -32.92 -16.64
CA GLY A 188 13.30 -33.58 -15.37
C GLY A 188 12.11 -34.48 -15.04
N ARG A 189 11.59 -35.20 -16.04
CA ARG A 189 10.99 -36.51 -15.78
C ARG A 189 12.13 -37.52 -15.74
N ASN A 190 12.41 -38.01 -14.55
CA ASN A 190 12.75 -39.40 -14.29
C ASN A 190 12.06 -39.79 -12.98
#